data_AF-I7KH54-F1
#
_entry.id   AF-I7KH54-F1
#
_cell.length_a   1.000
_cell.length_b   1.000
_cell.length_c   1.000
_cell.angle_alpha   90.00
_cell.angle_beta   90.00
_cell.angle_gamma   90.00
#
_symmetry.space_group_name_H-M   'P 1'
#
loop_
_entity.id
_entity.type
_entity.pdbx_description
1 polymer ?
#
loop_
_entity_poly.entity_id
_entity_poly.type
_entity_poly.pdbx_seq_one_letter_code
_entity_poly.pdbx_strand_id
1 'polypeptide(L)'
;MNIYGKYEPTLHQILDDFTTQLVNLNKSYQENYHENLFEHLNGRIKTQKSMIEKCQRKNLPVTPYSALRENRDSICVRIVCNFIDDIYTCINLIEKMSDIEIVTKKDYITNAKPNDYRSYHFIIFFPNFIF
;
A
#
# COMPACT_ATOMS: atom_id res chain seq x y z
N MET A 1 -7.30 24.13 6.01
CA MET A 1 -6.73 23.65 4.73
C MET A 1 -6.37 22.19 4.89
N ASN A 2 -6.90 21.31 4.04
CA ASN A 2 -6.57 19.88 4.02
C ASN A 2 -5.23 19.66 3.31
N ILE A 3 -4.35 18.82 3.87
CA ILE A 3 -3.05 18.49 3.25
C ILE A 3 -3.21 17.76 1.91
N TYR A 4 -4.30 17.01 1.71
CA TYR A 4 -4.59 16.32 0.46
C TYR A 4 -5.41 17.17 -0.52
N GLY A 5 -5.87 18.36 -0.09
CA GLY A 5 -6.65 19.27 -0.91
C GLY A 5 -7.92 18.63 -1.48
N LYS A 6 -8.20 18.88 -2.76
CA LYS A 6 -9.38 18.36 -3.47
C LYS A 6 -9.31 16.86 -3.78
N TYR A 7 -8.17 16.22 -3.53
CA TYR A 7 -7.92 14.82 -3.92
C TYR A 7 -8.24 13.81 -2.81
N GLU A 8 -8.55 14.27 -1.60
CA GLU A 8 -8.89 13.37 -0.49
C GLU A 8 -9.98 12.35 -0.83
N PRO A 9 -11.10 12.70 -1.50
CA PRO A 9 -12.09 11.72 -1.92
C PRO A 9 -11.51 10.62 -2.83
N THR A 10 -10.60 10.98 -3.73
CA THR A 10 -9.90 10.04 -4.62
C THR A 10 -9.02 9.07 -3.83
N LEU A 11 -8.38 9.52 -2.74
CA LEU A 11 -7.58 8.62 -1.90
C LEU A 11 -8.46 7.57 -1.21
N HIS A 12 -9.64 7.95 -0.76
CA HIS A 12 -10.61 7.01 -0.18
C HIS A 12 -11.08 6.00 -1.22
N GLN A 13 -11.43 6.47 -2.42
CA GLN A 13 -11.83 5.59 -3.52
C GLN A 13 -10.74 4.55 -3.86
N ILE A 14 -9.48 4.98 -4.03
CA ILE A 14 -8.36 4.07 -4.30
C ILE A 14 -8.19 3.05 -3.17
N LEU A 15 -8.29 3.49 -1.92
CA LEU A 15 -8.14 2.61 -0.77
C LEU A 15 -9.25 1.54 -0.73
N ASP A 16 -10.50 1.95 -0.92
CA ASP A 16 -11.67 1.08 -0.87
C ASP A 16 -11.66 0.07 -2.03
N ASP A 17 -11.35 0.53 -3.25
CA ASP A 17 -11.26 -0.33 -4.43
C ASP A 17 -10.15 -1.37 -4.28
N PHE A 18 -8.94 -0.93 -3.91
CA PHE A 18 -7.80 -1.83 -3.80
C PHE A 18 -7.95 -2.82 -2.63
N THR A 19 -8.49 -2.38 -1.48
CA THR A 19 -8.77 -3.30 -0.37
C THR A 19 -9.86 -4.30 -0.72
N THR A 20 -10.90 -3.89 -1.47
CA THR A 20 -11.93 -4.81 -1.98
C THR A 20 -11.34 -5.87 -2.91
N GLN A 21 -10.45 -5.49 -3.82
CA GLN A 21 -9.76 -6.43 -4.70
C GLN A 21 -8.93 -7.45 -3.90
N LEU A 22 -8.19 -6.99 -2.88
CA LEU A 22 -7.41 -7.88 -2.02
C LEU A 22 -8.31 -8.84 -1.21
N VAL A 23 -9.44 -8.36 -0.69
CA VAL A 23 -10.42 -9.22 -0.01
C VAL A 23 -10.94 -10.30 -0.96
N ASN A 24 -11.29 -9.93 -2.20
CA ASN A 24 -11.76 -10.89 -3.20
C ASN A 24 -10.67 -11.88 -3.59
N LEU A 25 -9.43 -11.43 -3.74
CA LEU A 25 -8.28 -12.29 -3.98
C LEU A 25 -8.10 -13.34 -2.87
N ASN A 26 -8.21 -12.93 -1.60
CA ASN A 26 -8.10 -13.86 -0.47
C ASN A 26 -9.23 -14.90 -0.47
N LYS A 27 -10.47 -14.47 -0.76
CA LYS A 27 -11.63 -15.38 -0.88
C LYS A 27 -11.43 -16.40 -2.00
N SER A 28 -11.04 -15.94 -3.19
CA SER A 28 -10.76 -16.83 -4.31
C SER A 28 -9.61 -17.79 -4.01
N TYR A 29 -8.58 -17.35 -3.29
CA TYR A 29 -7.51 -18.25 -2.84
C TYR A 29 -8.06 -19.31 -1.88
N GLN A 30 -8.86 -18.92 -0.88
CA GLN A 30 -9.48 -19.82 0.07
C GLN A 30 -10.39 -20.86 -0.60
N GLU A 31 -11.15 -20.47 -1.62
CA GLU A 31 -12.02 -21.37 -2.38
C GLU A 31 -11.21 -22.44 -3.14
N ASN A 32 -10.03 -22.09 -3.65
CA ASN A 32 -9.19 -22.99 -4.45
C ASN A 32 -8.26 -23.88 -3.61
N TYR A 33 -7.77 -23.37 -2.48
CA TYR A 33 -6.73 -24.02 -1.67
C TYR A 33 -7.18 -24.40 -0.25
N HIS A 34 -8.41 -24.05 0.14
CA HIS A 34 -9.00 -24.32 1.46
C HIS A 34 -8.27 -23.67 2.65
N GLU A 35 -7.44 -22.66 2.40
CA GLU A 35 -6.70 -21.90 3.39
C GLU A 35 -6.67 -20.40 3.02
N ASN A 36 -6.52 -19.52 4.02
CA ASN A 36 -6.38 -18.09 3.76
C ASN A 36 -4.96 -17.78 3.30
N LEU A 37 -4.83 -16.94 2.27
CA LEU A 37 -3.52 -16.45 1.82
C LEU A 37 -2.94 -15.42 2.81
N PHE A 38 -3.80 -14.65 3.45
CA PHE A 38 -3.41 -13.72 4.52
C PHE A 38 -4.50 -13.62 5.60
N GLU A 39 -4.07 -13.32 6.83
CA GLU A 39 -4.93 -13.25 8.01
C GLU A 39 -5.52 -11.86 8.24
N HIS A 40 -4.70 -10.82 8.02
CA HIS A 40 -5.11 -9.45 8.29
C HIS A 40 -4.80 -8.54 7.12
N LEU A 41 -5.80 -7.77 6.73
CA LEU A 41 -5.70 -6.70 5.76
C LEU A 41 -6.09 -5.38 6.43
N ASN A 42 -5.15 -4.43 6.49
CA ASN A 42 -5.37 -3.12 7.09
C ASN A 42 -5.03 -2.03 6.10
N GLY A 43 -6.04 -1.30 5.66
CA GLY A 43 -5.93 -0.13 4.82
C GLY A 43 -6.04 1.17 5.62
N ARG A 44 -5.26 2.20 5.29
CA ARG A 44 -5.45 3.55 5.84
C ARG A 44 -4.94 4.65 4.94
N ILE A 45 -5.53 5.82 5.07
CA ILE A 45 -4.93 7.09 4.63
C ILE A 45 -4.16 7.69 5.80
N LYS A 46 -2.96 8.18 5.54
CA LYS A 46 -2.15 8.84 6.57
C LYS A 46 -2.88 10.09 7.07
N THR A 47 -2.91 10.31 8.38
CA THR A 47 -3.61 11.49 8.92
C THR A 47 -2.96 12.78 8.45
N GLN A 48 -3.75 13.86 8.35
CA GLN A 48 -3.24 15.17 7.97
C GLN A 48 -2.05 15.61 8.82
N LYS A 49 -2.18 15.50 10.15
CA LYS A 49 -1.12 15.85 11.10
C LYS A 49 0.19 15.10 10.78
N SER A 50 0.12 13.78 10.65
CA SER A 50 1.31 12.96 10.37
C SER A 50 1.89 13.18 8.98
N MET A 51 1.09 13.56 7.99
CA MET A 51 1.61 13.92 6.67
C MET A 51 2.30 15.28 6.69
N ILE A 52 1.73 16.28 7.36
CA ILE A 52 2.35 17.60 7.54
C ILE A 52 3.71 17.46 8.24
N GLU A 53 3.75 16.74 9.37
CA GLU A 53 4.99 16.46 10.11
C GLU A 53 6.04 15.76 9.21
N LYS A 54 5.59 14.86 8.33
CA LYS A 54 6.47 14.16 7.40
C LYS A 54 7.03 15.09 6.31
N CYS A 55 6.19 15.97 5.74
CA CYS A 55 6.66 16.97 4.78
C CYS A 55 7.70 17.89 5.43
N GLN A 56 7.41 18.41 6.63
CA GLN A 56 8.33 19.27 7.37
C GLN A 56 9.68 18.57 7.67
N ARG A 57 9.65 17.33 8.16
CA ARG A 57 10.87 16.54 8.43
C ARG A 57 11.72 16.29 7.17
N LYS A 58 11.10 16.30 5.99
CA LYS A 58 11.78 16.16 4.69
C LYS A 58 12.11 17.51 4.03
N ASN A 59 11.85 18.63 4.69
CA ASN A 59 11.96 19.98 4.13
C ASN A 59 11.15 20.15 2.83
N LEU A 60 9.97 19.53 2.75
CA LEU A 60 9.03 19.67 1.63
C LEU A 60 7.96 20.73 1.93
N PRO A 61 7.49 21.49 0.92
CA PRO A 61 6.35 22.37 1.08
C PRO A 61 5.11 21.62 1.58
N VAL A 62 4.32 22.23 2.46
CA VAL A 62 3.08 21.63 2.98
C VAL A 62 1.95 21.82 1.97
N THR A 63 1.99 21.03 0.90
CA THR A 63 1.05 21.10 -0.24
C THR A 63 0.54 19.71 -0.62
N PRO A 64 -0.62 19.63 -1.31
CA PRO A 64 -1.10 18.36 -1.87
C PRO A 64 -0.09 17.68 -2.80
N TYR A 65 0.68 18.46 -3.57
CA TYR A 65 1.72 17.91 -4.43
C TYR A 65 2.79 17.16 -3.62
N SER A 66 3.32 17.78 -2.56
CA SER A 66 4.31 17.12 -1.70
C SER A 66 3.73 15.90 -0.98
N ALA A 67 2.44 15.96 -0.60
CA ALA A 67 1.78 14.84 0.03
C ALA A 67 1.62 13.65 -0.94
N LEU A 68 1.24 13.89 -2.20
CA LEU A 68 0.82 12.85 -3.13
C LEU A 68 1.91 12.38 -4.10
N ARG A 69 2.90 13.22 -4.40
CA ARG A 69 3.95 12.93 -5.40
C ARG A 69 5.33 12.73 -4.77
N GLU A 70 5.68 13.52 -3.75
CA GLU A 70 6.97 13.43 -3.05
C GLU A 70 6.96 12.39 -1.91
N ASN A 71 5.77 12.10 -1.38
CA ASN A 71 5.56 11.02 -0.42
C ASN A 71 4.80 9.86 -1.08
N ARG A 72 5.16 8.64 -0.69
CA ARG A 72 4.66 7.38 -1.29
C ARG A 72 3.82 6.55 -0.32
N ASP A 73 3.43 7.13 0.81
CA ASP A 73 2.72 6.48 1.92
C ASP A 73 1.50 7.30 2.37
N SER A 74 0.87 8.01 1.42
CA SER A 74 -0.40 8.71 1.63
C SER A 74 -1.54 7.72 1.83
N ILE A 75 -1.56 6.68 1.01
CA ILE A 75 -2.37 5.48 1.17
C ILE A 75 -1.41 4.36 1.55
N CYS A 76 -1.74 3.61 2.60
CA CYS A 76 -0.98 2.44 3.01
C CYS A 76 -1.93 1.26 3.18
N VAL A 77 -1.59 0.15 2.55
CA VAL A 77 -2.20 -1.15 2.82
C VAL A 77 -1.15 -2.07 3.44
N ARG A 78 -1.55 -2.77 4.50
CA ARG A 78 -0.74 -3.78 5.18
C ARG A 78 -1.45 -5.12 5.10
N ILE A 79 -0.77 -6.09 4.52
CA ILE A 79 -1.15 -7.50 4.49
C ILE A 79 -0.27 -8.24 5.49
N VAL A 80 -0.87 -9.07 6.34
CA VAL A 80 -0.17 -9.92 7.31
C VAL A 80 -0.49 -11.37 6.97
N CYS A 81 0.54 -12.13 6.62
CA CYS A 81 0.45 -13.55 6.31
C CYS A 81 1.01 -14.41 7.46
N ASN A 82 0.64 -15.68 7.50
CA ASN A 82 1.16 -16.63 8.49
C ASN A 82 2.56 -17.12 8.13
N PHE A 83 2.81 -17.40 6.85
CA PHE A 83 4.07 -17.94 6.37
C PHE A 83 4.80 -16.96 5.46
N ILE A 84 6.11 -17.13 5.36
CA ILE A 84 6.95 -16.32 4.46
C ILE A 84 6.58 -16.59 3.00
N ASP A 85 6.30 -17.85 2.65
CA ASP A 85 5.95 -18.25 1.28
C ASP A 85 4.64 -17.59 0.82
N ASP A 86 3.67 -17.42 1.72
CA ASP A 86 2.42 -16.68 1.45
C ASP A 86 2.68 -15.23 1.03
N ILE A 87 3.72 -14.59 1.57
CA ILE A 87 4.09 -13.23 1.19
C ILE A 87 4.50 -13.19 -0.29
N TYR A 88 5.29 -14.17 -0.74
CA TYR A 88 5.69 -14.29 -2.14
C TYR A 88 4.53 -14.68 -3.04
N THR A 89 3.60 -15.51 -2.57
CA THR A 89 2.36 -15.81 -3.29
C THR A 89 1.49 -14.55 -3.44
N CYS A 90 1.33 -13.75 -2.37
CA CYS A 90 0.63 -12.46 -2.42
C CYS A 90 1.26 -11.52 -3.45
N ILE A 91 2.59 -11.37 -3.40
CA ILE A 91 3.39 -10.58 -4.36
C ILE A 91 3.06 -10.99 -5.78
N ASN A 92 3.16 -12.29 -6.09
CA ASN A 92 2.94 -12.81 -7.44
C ASN A 92 1.50 -12.62 -7.94
N LEU A 93 0.50 -12.67 -7.05
CA LEU A 93 -0.90 -12.46 -7.44
C LEU A 93 -1.22 -10.98 -7.63
N ILE A 94 -0.70 -10.10 -6.76
CA ILE A 94 -0.86 -8.65 -6.89
C ILE A 94 -0.21 -8.15 -8.19
N GLU A 95 0.96 -8.67 -8.55
CA GLU A 95 1.64 -8.32 -9.81
C GLU A 95 0.88 -8.68 -11.08
N LYS A 96 -0.13 -9.55 -10.99
CA LYS A 96 -0.99 -9.93 -12.12
C LYS A 96 -2.23 -9.05 -12.25
N MET A 97 -2.49 -8.16 -11.30
CA MET A 97 -3.60 -7.22 -11.38
C MET A 97 -3.37 -6.24 -12.54
N SER A 98 -4.36 -6.07 -13.41
CA SER A 98 -4.23 -5.32 -14.66
C SER A 98 -4.39 -3.81 -14.52
N ASP A 99 -4.88 -3.35 -13.37
CA ASP A 99 -5.21 -1.95 -13.09
C ASP A 99 -4.18 -1.23 -12.20
N ILE A 100 -3.01 -1.87 -11.98
CA ILE A 100 -1.91 -1.32 -11.21
C ILE A 100 -0.56 -1.49 -11.91
N GLU A 101 0.40 -0.64 -11.55
CA GLU A 101 1.80 -0.76 -11.96
C GLU A 101 2.71 -0.81 -10.74
N ILE A 102 3.68 -1.73 -10.73
CA ILE A 102 4.68 -1.80 -9.67
C ILE A 102 5.83 -0.84 -9.95
N VAL A 103 5.96 0.19 -9.12
CA VAL A 103 7.00 1.22 -9.24
C VAL A 103 8.28 0.79 -8.53
N THR A 104 8.16 0.12 -7.38
CA THR A 104 9.32 -0.27 -6.58
C THR A 104 9.00 -1.49 -5.73
N LYS A 105 9.97 -2.40 -5.63
CA LYS A 105 9.95 -3.55 -4.73
C LYS A 105 11.14 -3.47 -3.77
N LYS A 106 10.92 -3.72 -2.49
CA LYS A 106 11.99 -3.82 -1.49
C LYS A 106 11.77 -5.02 -0.60
N ASP A 107 12.64 -6.01 -0.76
CA ASP A 107 12.60 -7.24 0.02
C ASP A 107 13.48 -7.11 1.27
N TYR A 108 12.87 -6.74 2.39
CA TYR A 108 13.54 -6.79 3.70
C TYR A 108 13.33 -8.13 4.42
N ILE A 109 12.71 -9.13 3.80
CA ILE A 109 12.61 -10.48 4.36
C ILE A 109 13.96 -11.17 4.20
N THR A 110 14.51 -11.14 2.98
CA THR A 110 15.85 -11.69 2.67
C THR A 110 16.97 -10.70 3.01
N ASN A 111 16.71 -9.39 2.87
CA ASN A 111 17.68 -8.33 3.17
C ASN A 111 17.23 -7.51 4.37
N ALA A 112 17.18 -8.15 5.53
CA ALA A 112 16.76 -7.50 6.78
C ALA A 112 17.58 -6.24 7.05
N LYS A 113 16.92 -5.22 7.63
CA LYS A 113 17.63 -4.02 8.09
C LYS A 113 18.55 -4.35 9.27
N PRO A 114 19.51 -3.49 9.62
CA PRO A 114 20.40 -3.71 10.77
C PRO A 114 19.70 -3.90 12.12
N ASN A 115 18.41 -3.58 12.22
CA ASN A 115 17.58 -3.77 13.41
C ASN A 115 16.64 -4.99 13.31
N ASP A 116 16.97 -5.96 12.44
CA ASP A 116 16.21 -7.20 12.19
C ASP A 116 14.77 -7.02 11.70
N TYR A 117 14.44 -5.80 11.24
CA TYR A 117 13.14 -5.55 10.64
C TYR A 117 12.98 -6.33 9.34
N ARG A 118 11.91 -7.15 9.29
CA ARG A 118 11.52 -7.95 8.13
C ARG A 118 10.14 -7.59 7.62
N SER A 119 10.04 -7.34 6.31
CA SER A 119 8.80 -7.07 5.58
C SER A 119 9.11 -6.96 4.09
N TYR A 120 8.12 -7.16 3.23
CA TYR A 120 8.22 -6.81 1.81
C TYR A 120 7.46 -5.52 1.53
N HIS A 121 8.10 -4.54 0.90
CA HIS A 121 7.48 -3.25 0.59
C HIS A 121 7.27 -3.10 -0.92
N PHE A 122 6.03 -2.81 -1.30
CA PHE A 122 5.66 -2.35 -2.64
C PHE A 122 5.34 -0.87 -2.67
N ILE A 123 5.74 -0.22 -3.75
CA ILE A 123 5.15 1.05 -4.17
C ILE A 123 4.39 0.77 -5.47
N ILE A 124 3.09 1.06 -5.44
CA ILE A 124 2.15 0.79 -6.51
C ILE A 124 1.68 2.13 -7.08
N PHE A 125 1.55 2.20 -8.40
CA PHE A 125 0.93 3.30 -9.12
C PHE A 125 -0.40 2.82 -9.71
N PHE A 126 -1.43 3.66 -9.62
CA PHE A 126 -2.76 3.37 -10.13
C PHE A 126 -3.03 4.26 -11.37
N PRO A 127 -2.82 3.76 -12.61
CA PRO A 127 -2.90 4.58 -13.82
C PRO A 127 -4.28 5.17 -14.09
N ASN A 128 -5.35 4.53 -13.59
CA ASN A 128 -6.73 4.97 -13.80
C ASN A 128 -7.14 6.18 -12.94
N PHE A 129 -6.30 6.61 -11.99
CA PHE A 129 -6.58 7.75 -11.13
C PHE A 129 -5.68 8.94 -11.49
N ILE A 130 -6.30 10.09 -11.74
CA ILE A 130 -5.60 11.33 -12.10
C ILE A 130 -5.55 12.26 -10.87
N PHE A 131 -4.33 12.65 -10.49
CA PHE A 131 -4.04 13.68 -9.48
C PHE A 131 -3.57 14.96 -10.15
#